data_AF-A0A932X969-F1
#
_entry.id   AF-A0A932X969-F1
#
_cell.length_a   1.000
_cell.length_b   1.000
_cell.length_c   1.000
_cell.angle_alpha   90.00
_cell.angle_beta   90.00
_cell.angle_gamma   90.00
#
_symmetry.space_group_name_H-M   'P 1'
#
loop_
_entity.id
_entity.type
_entity.pdbx_description
1 polymer ?
#
loop_
_entity_poly.entity_id
_entity_poly.type
_entity_poly.pdbx_seq_one_letter_code
_entity_poly.pdbx_strand_id
1 'polypeptide(L)'
;IKNRYVGRTFIQPDQRLRELGVQLKFNPLPEVIGGQRLVVVDDSIVRGTTTPRVVQMLRRAGAKEVHMRICAPPIRWPCHFGVDMATRRELIAAQRLVEEIRCTIGADTLGYLSMEGLLRAVGTARSNFCTACFTGEYPIPVQLEMDKLALEPVGALVRLEEHP
;
A
#
# COMPACT_ATOMS: atom_id res chain seq x y z
N ILE A 1 -0.59 -16.21 -9.26
CA ILE A 1 -1.69 -16.89 -8.53
C ILE A 1 -1.55 -16.62 -7.03
N LYS A 2 -2.64 -16.25 -6.34
CA LYS A 2 -2.65 -16.10 -4.88
C LYS A 2 -2.59 -17.49 -4.23
N ASN A 3 -1.60 -17.72 -3.38
CA ASN A 3 -1.52 -18.94 -2.60
C ASN A 3 -2.57 -18.90 -1.47
N ARG A 4 -3.48 -19.88 -1.45
CA ARG A 4 -4.58 -19.96 -0.46
C ARG A 4 -4.11 -20.48 0.90
N TYR A 5 -2.92 -21.08 0.98
CA TYR A 5 -2.39 -21.73 2.17
C TYR A 5 -1.31 -20.90 2.87
N VAL A 6 -1.30 -19.59 2.64
CA VAL A 6 -0.37 -18.68 3.30
C VAL A 6 -0.81 -18.51 4.76
N GLY A 7 -0.11 -19.18 5.66
CA GLY A 7 -0.22 -18.94 7.10
C GLY A 7 0.39 -17.60 7.51
N ARG A 8 0.22 -17.23 8.78
CA ARG A 8 0.94 -16.09 9.37
C ARG A 8 2.45 -16.40 9.33
N THR A 9 3.27 -15.51 8.78
CA THR A 9 4.72 -15.62 8.90
C THR A 9 5.10 -15.35 10.36
N PHE A 10 5.62 -16.36 11.07
CA PHE A 10 6.19 -16.20 12.42
C PHE A 10 7.40 -15.25 12.41
N ILE A 11 7.93 -14.89 13.59
CA ILE A 11 9.14 -14.07 13.74
C ILE A 11 10.25 -14.68 12.88
N GLN A 12 10.57 -14.03 11.76
CA GLN A 12 11.66 -14.44 10.90
C GLN A 12 12.88 -13.60 11.22
N PRO A 13 14.00 -14.22 11.63
CA PRO A 13 15.19 -13.52 12.10
C PRO A 13 15.95 -12.81 10.98
N ASP A 14 15.67 -13.16 9.72
CA ASP A 14 16.42 -12.70 8.55
C ASP A 14 15.50 -11.91 7.59
N GLN A 15 15.97 -10.74 7.13
CA GLN A 15 15.28 -9.89 6.16
C GLN A 15 15.06 -10.59 4.80
N ARG A 16 15.98 -11.47 4.39
CA ARG A 16 15.88 -12.32 3.19
C ARG A 16 14.70 -13.28 3.27
N LEU A 17 14.41 -13.81 4.46
CA LEU A 17 13.24 -14.65 4.70
C LEU A 17 11.93 -13.84 4.65
N ARG A 18 11.94 -12.57 5.08
CA ARG A 18 10.79 -11.67 4.90
C ARG A 18 10.50 -11.34 3.44
N GLU A 19 11.52 -11.30 2.58
CA GLU A 19 11.36 -11.11 1.12
C GLU A 19 10.72 -12.35 0.46
N LEU A 20 11.07 -13.56 0.91
CA LEU A 20 10.40 -14.80 0.53
C LEU A 20 8.90 -14.78 0.88
N GLY A 21 8.48 -14.01 1.90
CA GLY A 21 7.07 -13.85 2.28
C GLY A 21 6.14 -13.36 1.17
N VAL A 22 6.63 -12.56 0.20
CA VAL A 22 5.83 -12.14 -0.96
C VAL A 22 5.74 -13.25 -2.00
N GLN A 23 6.82 -14.00 -2.21
CA GLN A 23 6.82 -15.18 -3.09
C GLN A 23 5.92 -16.30 -2.55
N LEU A 24 5.79 -16.40 -1.23
CA LEU A 24 4.83 -17.30 -0.59
C LEU A 24 3.38 -16.87 -0.88
N LYS A 25 3.12 -15.55 -0.94
CA LYS A 25 1.78 -14.98 -1.22
C LYS A 25 1.39 -15.08 -2.69
N PHE A 26 2.35 -14.88 -3.58
CA PHE A 26 2.11 -14.79 -5.01
C PHE A 26 3.10 -15.66 -5.77
N ASN A 27 2.57 -16.59 -6.57
CA ASN A 27 3.36 -17.36 -7.52
C ASN A 27 3.17 -16.79 -8.93
N PRO A 28 4.18 -16.11 -9.53
CA PRO A 28 4.10 -15.66 -10.91
C PRO A 28 4.13 -16.87 -11.86
N LEU A 29 3.58 -16.72 -13.07
CA LEU A 29 3.62 -17.74 -14.12
C LEU A 29 4.56 -17.24 -15.24
N PRO A 30 5.85 -17.64 -15.26
CA PRO A 30 6.82 -17.11 -16.21
C PRO A 30 6.42 -17.35 -17.67
N GLU A 31 5.77 -18.48 -17.96
CA GLU A 31 5.27 -18.84 -19.30
C GLU A 31 4.28 -17.82 -19.87
N VAL A 32 3.52 -17.14 -19.00
CA VAL A 32 2.55 -16.11 -19.38
C VAL A 32 3.17 -14.71 -19.36
N ILE A 33 4.15 -14.48 -18.47
CA ILE A 33 4.70 -13.16 -18.17
C ILE A 33 5.90 -12.81 -19.08
N GLY A 34 6.68 -13.79 -19.52
CA GLY A 34 7.93 -13.59 -20.26
C GLY A 34 7.76 -12.68 -21.48
N GLY A 35 8.51 -11.57 -21.51
CA GLY A 35 8.52 -10.59 -22.59
C GLY A 35 7.30 -9.65 -22.65
N GLN A 36 6.29 -9.84 -21.79
CA GLN A 36 5.04 -9.07 -21.83
C GLN A 36 5.16 -7.70 -21.17
N ARG A 37 4.33 -6.76 -21.62
CA ARG A 37 4.08 -5.48 -20.92
C ARG A 37 2.83 -5.64 -20.08
N LEU A 38 2.97 -5.53 -18.76
CA LEU A 38 1.91 -5.85 -17.81
C LEU A 38 1.23 -4.60 -17.30
N VAL A 39 -0.11 -4.59 -17.31
CA VAL A 39 -0.90 -3.67 -16.47
C VAL A 39 -1.31 -4.43 -15.21
N VAL A 40 -0.83 -3.97 -14.07
CA VAL A 40 -1.09 -4.58 -12.76
C VAL A 40 -2.04 -3.69 -12.00
N VAL A 41 -3.20 -4.24 -11.65
CA VAL A 41 -4.24 -3.54 -10.90
C VAL A 41 -4.18 -3.96 -9.44
N ASP A 42 -4.12 -2.99 -8.53
CA ASP A 42 -4.15 -3.22 -7.08
C ASP A 42 -5.19 -2.30 -6.44
N ASP A 43 -5.63 -2.64 -5.23
CA ASP A 43 -6.68 -1.86 -4.54
C ASP A 43 -6.16 -0.50 -4.07
N SER A 44 -4.97 -0.48 -3.48
CA SER A 44 -4.44 0.65 -2.73
C SER A 44 -2.92 0.55 -2.53
N ILE A 45 -2.27 1.70 -2.32
CA ILE A 45 -0.89 1.75 -1.82
C ILE A 45 -0.91 2.56 -0.52
N VAL A 46 -0.73 1.87 0.60
CA VAL A 46 -0.74 2.48 1.95
C VAL A 46 0.68 2.91 2.35
N ARG A 47 1.54 1.93 2.72
CA ARG A 47 2.94 2.17 3.14
C ARG A 47 3.94 2.04 1.99
N GLY A 48 3.54 1.50 0.84
CA GLY A 48 4.42 1.29 -0.31
C GLY A 48 5.50 0.22 -0.13
N THR A 49 5.41 -0.65 0.88
CA THR A 49 6.44 -1.68 1.16
C THR A 49 6.21 -3.00 0.42
N THR A 50 4.96 -3.29 0.04
CA THR A 50 4.60 -4.55 -0.63
C THR A 50 4.70 -4.44 -2.14
N THR A 51 4.23 -3.33 -2.72
CA THR A 51 4.22 -3.07 -4.17
C THR A 51 5.60 -3.22 -4.84
N PRO A 52 6.72 -2.69 -4.29
CA PRO A 52 8.03 -2.88 -4.89
C PRO A 52 8.42 -4.36 -5.04
N ARG A 53 8.08 -5.18 -4.04
CA ARG A 53 8.35 -6.62 -4.05
C ARG A 53 7.54 -7.34 -5.12
N VAL A 54 6.28 -6.94 -5.31
CA VAL A 54 5.41 -7.46 -6.39
C VAL A 54 5.97 -7.09 -7.76
N VAL A 55 6.33 -5.83 -7.96
CA VAL A 55 6.93 -5.36 -9.23
C VAL A 55 8.23 -6.12 -9.51
N GLN A 56 9.12 -6.26 -8.52
CA GLN A 56 10.37 -7.00 -8.67
C GLN A 56 10.14 -8.47 -9.00
N MET A 57 9.17 -9.11 -8.34
CA MET A 57 8.79 -10.50 -8.64
C MET A 57 8.31 -10.67 -10.09
N LEU A 58 7.50 -9.75 -10.60
CA LEU A 58 7.04 -9.78 -11.99
C LEU A 58 8.18 -9.55 -12.99
N ARG A 59 9.09 -8.61 -12.70
CA ARG A 59 10.30 -8.41 -13.52
C ARG A 59 11.19 -9.65 -13.53
N ARG A 60 11.41 -10.29 -12.37
CA ARG A 60 12.16 -11.56 -12.27
C ARG A 60 11.49 -12.69 -13.06
N ALA A 61 10.17 -12.67 -13.19
CA ALA A 61 9.43 -13.62 -14.03
C ALA A 61 9.47 -13.29 -15.54
N GLY A 62 10.20 -12.24 -15.94
CA GLY A 62 10.44 -11.90 -17.34
C GLY A 62 9.57 -10.76 -17.91
N ALA A 63 8.84 -10.02 -17.08
CA ALA A 63 8.04 -8.88 -17.57
C ALA A 63 8.95 -7.80 -18.19
N LYS A 64 8.60 -7.33 -19.40
CA LYS A 64 9.28 -6.24 -20.11
C LYS A 64 8.99 -4.89 -19.46
N GLU A 65 7.71 -4.62 -19.19
CA GLU A 65 7.23 -3.40 -18.54
C GLU A 65 6.16 -3.77 -17.49
N VAL A 66 6.05 -2.96 -16.44
CA VAL A 66 5.08 -3.09 -15.36
C VAL A 66 4.44 -1.72 -15.09
N HIS A 67 3.17 -1.60 -15.47
CA HIS A 67 2.35 -0.40 -15.31
C HIS A 67 1.35 -0.62 -14.17
N MET A 68 1.50 0.11 -13.08
CA MET A 68 0.62 -0.02 -11.90
C MET A 68 -0.63 0.84 -12.04
N ARG A 69 -1.81 0.29 -11.74
CA ARG A 69 -3.09 1.01 -11.68
C ARG A 69 -3.77 0.74 -10.35
N ILE A 70 -3.98 1.80 -9.57
CA ILE A 70 -4.53 1.70 -8.22
C ILE A 70 -5.99 2.12 -8.25
N CYS A 71 -6.87 1.23 -7.78
CA CYS A 71 -8.33 1.41 -7.81
C CYS A 71 -8.86 2.39 -6.75
N ALA A 72 -7.98 3.11 -6.07
CA ALA A 72 -8.30 4.16 -5.12
C ALA A 72 -7.51 5.44 -5.42
N PRO A 73 -8.01 6.62 -5.03
CA PRO A 73 -7.19 7.82 -4.91
C PRO A 73 -6.04 7.61 -3.91
N PRO A 74 -4.97 8.42 -3.98
CA PRO A 74 -3.87 8.32 -3.03
C PRO A 74 -4.35 8.51 -1.59
N ILE A 75 -4.04 7.57 -0.70
CA ILE A 75 -4.40 7.63 0.73
C ILE A 75 -3.40 8.53 1.44
N ARG A 76 -3.84 9.72 1.84
CA ARG A 76 -2.98 10.77 2.42
C ARG A 76 -3.22 11.01 3.90
N TRP A 77 -4.31 10.48 4.42
CA TRP A 77 -4.77 10.74 5.79
C TRP A 77 -5.20 9.45 6.49
N PRO A 78 -4.93 9.31 7.80
CA PRO A 78 -5.35 8.14 8.57
C PRO A 78 -6.87 8.13 8.78
N CYS A 79 -7.46 6.96 8.94
CA CYS A 79 -8.87 6.84 9.31
C CYS A 79 -9.04 7.01 10.83
N HIS A 80 -10.04 7.78 11.24
CA HIS A 80 -10.44 7.94 12.64
C HIS A 80 -11.80 7.27 12.96
N PHE A 81 -12.38 6.54 12.01
CA PHE A 81 -13.71 5.93 12.12
C PHE A 81 -13.67 4.39 12.04
N GLY A 82 -12.57 3.78 12.51
CA GLY A 82 -12.52 2.33 12.77
C GLY A 82 -11.79 1.48 11.73
N VAL A 83 -11.22 2.07 10.66
CA VAL A 83 -10.31 1.33 9.76
C VAL A 83 -8.89 1.46 10.29
N ASP A 84 -8.24 0.33 10.61
CA ASP A 84 -6.82 0.33 11.02
C ASP A 84 -5.93 0.77 9.86
N MET A 85 -5.44 2.01 9.94
CA MET A 85 -4.55 2.62 8.97
C MET A 85 -3.18 2.88 9.58
N ALA A 86 -2.17 3.02 8.72
CA ALA A 86 -0.86 3.50 9.14
C ALA A 86 -0.95 4.96 9.65
N THR A 87 0.01 5.38 10.46
CA THR A 87 0.09 6.80 10.86
C THR A 87 0.35 7.66 9.64
N ARG A 88 0.03 8.96 9.71
CA ARG A 88 0.22 9.87 8.57
C ARG A 88 1.67 9.90 8.05
N ARG A 89 2.66 9.75 8.94
CA ARG A 89 4.08 9.69 8.57
C ARG A 89 4.44 8.43 7.79
N GLU A 90 3.72 7.34 8.04
CA GLU A 90 3.93 6.04 7.40
C GLU A 90 3.17 5.89 6.06
N LEU A 91 2.22 6.77 5.77
CA LEU A 91 1.47 6.78 4.51
C LEU A 91 2.36 7.35 3.39
N ILE A 92 2.69 6.54 2.39
CA ILE A 92 3.62 6.95 1.34
C ILE A 92 3.09 8.15 0.54
N ALA A 93 1.79 8.19 0.25
CA ALA A 93 1.16 9.28 -0.47
C ALA A 93 0.93 10.54 0.38
N ALA A 94 1.10 10.47 1.70
CA ALA A 94 1.14 11.67 2.55
C ALA A 94 2.49 12.38 2.45
N GLN A 95 3.57 11.64 2.12
CA GLN A 95 4.94 12.13 2.13
C GLN A 95 5.51 12.41 0.74
N ARG A 96 4.89 11.87 -0.32
CA ARG A 96 5.46 11.84 -1.67
C ARG A 96 4.45 12.19 -2.75
N LEU A 97 4.95 12.75 -3.84
CA LEU A 97 4.24 12.93 -5.09
C LEU A 97 4.09 11.58 -5.83
N VAL A 98 3.13 11.51 -6.74
CA VAL A 98 2.84 10.27 -7.50
C VAL A 98 4.07 9.77 -8.26
N GLU A 99 4.85 10.68 -8.85
CA GLU A 99 6.06 10.31 -9.59
C GLU A 99 7.15 9.73 -8.67
N GLU A 100 7.32 10.29 -7.47
CA GLU A 100 8.25 9.76 -6.48
C GLU A 100 7.80 8.38 -5.96
N ILE A 101 6.48 8.17 -5.82
CA ILE A 101 5.93 6.86 -5.49
C ILE A 101 6.21 5.87 -6.61
N ARG A 102 6.02 6.25 -7.88
CA ARG A 102 6.34 5.41 -9.05
C ARG A 102 7.80 4.95 -9.01
N CYS A 103 8.72 5.87 -8.77
CA CYS A 103 10.14 5.57 -8.60
C CYS A 103 10.37 4.60 -7.43
N THR A 104 9.76 4.87 -6.28
CA THR A 104 9.91 4.05 -5.06
C THR A 104 9.45 2.61 -5.26
N ILE A 105 8.38 2.39 -6.02
CA ILE A 105 7.84 1.05 -6.30
C ILE A 105 8.48 0.36 -7.51
N GLY A 106 9.31 1.06 -8.29
CA GLY A 106 10.02 0.50 -9.46
C GLY A 106 9.14 0.21 -10.68
N ALA A 107 7.97 0.84 -10.78
CA ALA A 107 7.05 0.68 -11.90
C ALA A 107 7.42 1.61 -13.08
N ASP A 108 7.11 1.20 -14.31
CA ASP A 108 7.33 2.02 -15.51
C ASP A 108 6.34 3.18 -15.58
N THR A 109 5.08 2.93 -15.20
CA THR A 109 4.08 4.00 -14.99
C THR A 109 3.23 3.69 -13.78
N LEU A 110 2.70 4.73 -13.14
CA LEU A 110 1.76 4.61 -12.03
C LEU A 110 0.55 5.52 -12.28
N GLY A 111 -0.64 4.96 -12.16
CA GLY A 111 -1.90 5.71 -12.20
C GLY A 111 -2.76 5.39 -10.99
N TYR A 112 -3.34 6.42 -10.39
CA TYR A 112 -4.36 6.30 -9.35
C TYR A 112 -5.74 6.64 -9.93
N LEU A 113 -6.79 6.01 -9.40
CA LEU A 113 -8.14 6.43 -9.67
C LEU A 113 -8.35 7.86 -9.16
N SER A 114 -8.97 8.72 -9.97
CA SER A 114 -9.29 10.09 -9.53
C SER A 114 -10.42 10.07 -8.49
N MET A 115 -10.46 11.08 -7.62
CA MET A 115 -11.53 11.19 -6.63
C MET A 115 -12.92 11.26 -7.31
N GLU A 116 -13.03 12.04 -8.38
CA GLU A 116 -14.26 12.08 -9.18
C GLU A 116 -14.58 10.73 -9.82
N GLY A 117 -13.57 10.02 -10.33
CA GLY A 117 -13.72 8.70 -10.92
C GLY A 117 -14.26 7.69 -9.91
N LEU A 118 -13.73 7.71 -8.68
CA LEU A 118 -14.22 6.88 -7.58
C LEU A 118 -15.69 7.22 -7.24
N LEU A 119 -16.02 8.50 -7.08
CA LEU A 119 -17.39 8.93 -6.77
C LEU A 119 -18.39 8.54 -7.87
N ARG A 120 -17.99 8.67 -9.14
CA ARG A 120 -18.80 8.19 -10.27
C ARG A 120 -19.00 6.69 -10.24
N ALA A 121 -17.95 5.92 -9.91
CA ALA A 121 -18.01 4.45 -9.88
C ALA A 121 -18.93 3.91 -8.78
N VAL A 122 -18.99 4.57 -7.61
CA VAL A 122 -19.89 4.17 -6.51
C VAL A 122 -21.34 4.66 -6.73
N GLY A 123 -21.59 5.50 -7.73
CA GLY A 123 -22.94 5.82 -8.22
C GLY A 123 -23.83 6.62 -7.26
N THR A 124 -23.26 7.30 -6.25
CA THR A 124 -24.03 8.05 -5.24
C THR A 124 -23.40 9.42 -5.00
N ALA A 125 -24.18 10.38 -4.48
CA ALA A 125 -23.71 11.72 -4.16
C ALA A 125 -22.52 11.71 -3.18
N ARG A 126 -21.56 12.63 -3.38
CA ARG A 126 -20.38 12.80 -2.50
C ARG A 126 -20.74 12.93 -1.03
N SER A 127 -21.86 13.59 -0.72
CA SER A 127 -22.34 13.82 0.65
C SER A 127 -22.60 12.53 1.45
N ASN A 128 -22.78 11.40 0.77
CA ASN A 128 -23.08 10.12 1.41
C ASN A 128 -21.82 9.31 1.76
N PHE A 129 -20.62 9.83 1.43
CA PHE A 129 -19.35 9.15 1.70
C PHE A 129 -18.41 10.01 2.52
N CYS A 130 -17.76 9.37 3.48
CA CYS A 130 -16.56 9.92 4.09
C CYS A 130 -15.39 9.76 3.10
N THR A 131 -14.81 10.88 2.65
CA THR A 131 -13.62 10.90 1.78
C THR A 131 -12.35 11.32 2.52
N ALA A 132 -12.38 11.34 3.85
CA ALA A 132 -11.33 11.93 4.68
C ALA A 132 -9.97 11.28 4.45
N CYS A 133 -9.89 9.96 4.26
CA CYS A 133 -8.62 9.27 4.01
C CYS A 133 -7.86 9.78 2.76
N PHE A 134 -8.58 10.36 1.79
CA PHE A 134 -8.02 10.94 0.57
C PHE A 134 -7.86 12.46 0.66
N THR A 135 -8.82 13.13 1.28
CA THR A 135 -8.99 14.60 1.24
C THR A 135 -8.50 15.31 2.50
N GLY A 136 -8.58 14.66 3.67
CA GLY A 136 -8.40 15.26 4.98
C GLY A 136 -9.64 15.98 5.51
N GLU A 137 -10.73 15.99 4.75
CA GLU A 137 -12.02 16.57 5.17
C GLU A 137 -12.81 15.54 5.97
N TYR A 138 -12.71 15.61 7.31
CA TYR A 138 -13.48 14.75 8.19
C TYR A 138 -14.88 15.34 8.44
N PRO A 139 -15.94 14.52 8.41
CA PRO A 139 -17.32 14.95 8.65
C PRO A 139 -17.57 15.43 10.09
N ILE A 140 -16.71 15.05 11.03
CA ILE A 140 -16.70 15.54 12.40
C ILE A 140 -15.26 15.91 12.81
N PRO A 141 -15.07 16.81 13.79
CA PRO A 141 -13.74 17.15 14.29
C PRO A 141 -12.98 15.91 14.79
N VAL A 142 -11.71 15.79 14.40
CA VAL A 142 -10.81 14.70 14.82
C VAL A 142 -9.49 15.28 15.31
N GLN A 143 -8.84 14.58 16.25
CA GLN A 143 -7.53 14.96 16.76
C GLN A 143 -6.43 14.44 15.85
N LEU A 144 -6.07 15.22 14.83
CA LEU A 144 -5.07 14.84 13.82
C LEU A 144 -3.65 14.66 14.37
N GLU A 145 -3.37 15.25 15.54
CA GLU A 145 -2.09 15.12 16.25
C GLU A 145 -1.99 13.83 17.05
N MET A 146 -3.14 13.22 17.39
CA MET A 146 -3.18 11.91 18.04
C MET A 146 -3.12 10.83 16.97
N ASP A 147 -2.06 10.04 17.00
CA ASP A 147 -1.96 8.86 16.16
C ASP A 147 -2.66 7.66 16.81
N LYS A 148 -2.71 6.54 16.09
CA LYS A 148 -3.37 5.32 16.56
C LYS A 148 -2.72 4.70 17.80
N LEU A 149 -1.52 5.16 18.16
CA LEU A 149 -0.73 4.68 19.28
C LEU A 149 -0.85 5.62 20.50
N ALA A 150 -1.74 6.62 20.47
CA ALA A 150 -1.87 7.59 21.56
C ALA A 150 -2.21 6.99 22.94
N LEU A 151 -2.73 5.77 22.97
CA LEU A 151 -3.03 5.02 24.21
C LEU A 151 -1.98 3.95 24.54
N GLU A 152 -1.00 3.74 23.65
CA GLU A 152 0.07 2.77 23.86
C GLU A 152 1.17 3.36 24.75
N PRO A 153 1.72 2.58 25.71
CA PRO A 153 2.77 3.06 26.59
C PRO A 153 4.06 3.37 25.80
N VAL A 154 4.63 4.55 26.05
CA VAL A 154 5.85 5.09 25.38
C VAL A 154 7.04 4.11 25.40
N GLY A 155 7.09 3.20 26.39
CA GLY A 155 8.15 2.18 26.54
C GLY A 155 8.09 0.98 25.59
N ALA A 156 7.02 0.82 24.79
CA ALA A 156 6.93 -0.27 23.82
C ALA A 156 7.75 -0.04 22.53
N LEU A 157 8.19 1.21 22.28
CA LEU A 157 8.91 1.61 21.07
C LEU A 157 10.45 1.60 21.20
N VAL A 158 10.99 1.54 22.43
CA VAL A 158 12.45 1.71 22.67
C VAL A 158 13.25 0.39 22.55
N ARG A 159 12.60 -0.77 22.39
CA ARG A 159 13.29 -2.08 22.34
C ARG A 159 13.65 -2.60 20.95
N LEU A 160 13.68 -1.74 19.92
CA LEU A 160 14.04 -2.16 18.55
C LEU A 160 15.31 -1.50 17.97
N GLU A 161 15.94 -0.56 18.67
CA GLU A 161 17.15 0.13 18.17
C GLU A 161 18.44 -0.18 18.93
N GLU A 162 18.41 -0.99 19.98
CA GLU A 162 19.63 -1.46 20.64
C GLU A 162 19.65 -2.97 20.66
N HIS A 163 20.36 -3.59 19.71
CA HIS A 163 21.21 -4.78 19.91
C HIS A 163 22.37 -4.70 18.89
N PRO A 164 23.63 -4.92 19.33
CA PRO A 164 24.86 -4.74 18.54
C PRO A 164 25.02 -5.74 17.39
#